data_AF-A0A525CQC1-F1
#
_entry.id   AF-A0A525CQC1-F1
#
_cell.length_a   1.000
_cell.length_b   1.000
_cell.length_c   1.000
_cell.angle_alpha   90.00
_cell.angle_beta   90.00
_cell.angle_gamma   90.00
#
_symmetry.space_group_name_H-M   'P 1'
#
loop_
_entity.id
_entity.type
_entity.pdbx_description
1 polymer ?
#
loop_
_entity_poly.entity_id
_entity_poly.type
_entity_poly.pdbx_seq_one_letter_code
_entity_poly.pdbx_strand_id
1 'polypeptide(L)'
;MAHNLRRNGYARLVDRLNRFPQGAPPSPLLDKILQILFSQKEAELISQLPIRPFTPEQASTIWQLPLEKAKDVLASLASRAMLVDIRDKETTHYVLPPPMAGFFEFSMMRVRGDVDQKALADLFYQYLNQEEDFVRELFTQGDTQLGRVFVHEPVLPQHNSIEVLD
;
A
#
# COMPACT_ATOMS: atom_id res chain seq x y z
N MET A 1 -10.21 13.45 20.16
CA MET A 1 -11.24 14.23 19.44
C MET A 1 -11.02 13.94 17.96
N ALA A 2 -11.92 13.45 17.09
CA ALA A 2 -13.35 13.20 17.13
C ALA A 2 -13.62 11.84 16.45
N HIS A 3 -14.12 10.87 17.23
CA HIS A 3 -14.26 9.48 16.82
C HIS A 3 -15.67 9.17 16.29
N ASN A 4 -16.23 10.04 15.43
CA ASN A 4 -17.60 9.88 14.88
C ASN A 4 -17.73 10.42 13.45
N LEU A 5 -16.74 10.24 12.58
CA LEU A 5 -16.99 10.34 11.14
C LEU A 5 -17.64 9.04 10.68
N ARG A 6 -18.82 9.15 10.05
CA ARG A 6 -19.39 8.08 9.20
C ARG A 6 -18.25 7.45 8.41
N ARG A 7 -17.93 6.17 8.64
CA ARG A 7 -16.75 5.49 8.05
C ARG A 7 -16.80 5.67 6.53
N ASN A 8 -16.02 6.63 6.06
CA ASN A 8 -15.87 6.97 4.66
C ASN A 8 -15.02 5.84 4.01
N GLY A 9 -15.31 5.45 2.77
CA GLY A 9 -14.51 4.50 1.99
C GLY A 9 -13.00 4.74 2.07
N TYR A 10 -12.56 6.00 2.06
CA TYR A 10 -11.15 6.36 2.23
C TYR A 10 -10.58 5.93 3.59
N ALA A 11 -11.30 6.14 4.69
CA ALA A 11 -10.86 5.71 6.01
C ALA A 11 -10.70 4.18 6.09
N ARG A 12 -11.66 3.42 5.52
CA ARG A 12 -11.53 1.96 5.44
C ARG A 12 -10.38 1.52 4.55
N LEU A 13 -10.10 2.27 3.48
CA LEU A 13 -8.95 2.01 2.62
C LEU A 13 -7.64 2.25 3.38
N VAL A 14 -7.52 3.33 4.16
CA VAL A 14 -6.37 3.57 5.04
C VAL A 14 -6.19 2.43 6.05
N ASP A 15 -7.27 1.98 6.70
CA ASP A 15 -7.22 0.82 7.60
C ASP A 15 -6.72 -0.45 6.87
N ARG A 16 -7.18 -0.66 5.63
CA ARG A 16 -6.75 -1.79 4.79
C ARG A 16 -5.27 -1.70 4.42
N LEU A 17 -4.79 -0.52 4.03
CA LEU A 17 -3.39 -0.26 3.68
C LEU A 17 -2.46 -0.47 4.88
N ASN A 18 -2.91 -0.11 6.09
CA ASN A 18 -2.18 -0.34 7.32
C ASN A 18 -2.14 -1.80 7.79
N ARG A 19 -2.68 -2.74 7.00
CA ARG A 19 -2.39 -4.17 7.17
C ARG A 19 -1.11 -4.62 6.49
N PHE A 20 -0.53 -3.80 5.59
CA PHE A 20 0.82 -4.05 5.09
C PHE A 20 1.83 -3.71 6.19
N PRO A 21 2.91 -4.49 6.35
CA PRO A 21 3.97 -4.21 7.32
C PRO A 21 4.53 -2.78 7.24
N GLN A 22 4.60 -2.24 6.02
CA GLN A 22 5.05 -0.89 5.73
C GLN A 22 4.10 0.19 6.26
N GLY A 23 2.80 -0.09 6.31
CA GLY A 23 1.77 0.88 6.65
C GLY A 23 1.72 2.12 5.73
N ALA A 24 0.81 3.02 6.08
CA ALA A 24 0.73 4.37 5.56
C ALA A 24 0.11 5.25 6.66
N PRO A 25 0.92 6.04 7.41
CA PRO A 25 0.45 6.90 8.49
C PRO A 25 -0.82 7.69 8.11
N PRO A 26 -1.92 7.51 8.85
CA PRO A 26 -3.15 8.25 8.57
C PRO A 26 -2.92 9.75 8.71
N SER A 27 -3.24 10.52 7.67
CA SER A 27 -3.13 11.98 7.69
C SER A 27 -4.11 12.63 6.70
N PRO A 28 -4.45 13.92 6.88
CA PRO A 28 -5.22 14.66 5.90
C PRO A 28 -4.57 14.72 4.51
N LEU A 29 -3.24 14.57 4.42
CA LEU A 29 -2.52 14.51 3.15
C LEU A 29 -2.77 13.18 2.44
N LEU A 30 -2.67 12.07 3.17
CA LEU A 30 -3.00 10.75 2.63
C LEU A 30 -4.46 10.69 2.14
N ASP A 31 -5.40 11.27 2.89
CA ASP A 31 -6.80 11.35 2.48
C ASP A 31 -6.98 12.08 1.15
N LYS A 32 -6.24 13.18 0.92
CA LYS A 32 -6.27 13.93 -0.34
C LYS A 32 -5.64 13.15 -1.49
N ILE A 33 -4.52 12.48 -1.24
CA ILE A 33 -3.87 11.59 -2.23
C ILE A 33 -4.86 10.51 -2.68
N LEU A 34 -5.51 9.82 -1.74
CA LEU A 34 -6.46 8.77 -2.05
C LEU A 34 -7.70 9.30 -2.79
N GLN A 35 -8.15 10.52 -2.51
CA GLN A 35 -9.26 11.17 -3.23
C GLN A 35 -8.92 11.49 -4.69
N ILE A 36 -7.65 11.76 -5.01
CA ILE A 36 -7.21 11.95 -6.40
C ILE A 36 -7.14 10.61 -7.13
N LEU A 37 -6.64 9.57 -6.46
CA LEU A 37 -6.39 8.26 -7.08
C LEU A 37 -7.65 7.39 -7.24
N PHE A 38 -8.59 7.53 -6.30
CA PHE A 38 -9.77 6.69 -6.18
C PHE A 38 -11.03 7.52 -6.06
N SER A 39 -12.07 7.09 -6.77
CA SER A 39 -13.42 7.48 -6.39
C SER A 39 -13.80 6.87 -5.03
N GLN A 40 -14.77 7.49 -4.36
CA GLN A 40 -15.35 6.99 -3.12
C GLN A 40 -15.71 5.49 -3.20
N LYS A 41 -16.37 5.09 -4.28
CA LYS A 41 -16.84 3.73 -4.49
C LYS A 41 -15.67 2.74 -4.67
N GLU A 42 -14.63 3.14 -5.39
CA GLU A 42 -13.44 2.30 -5.57
C GLU A 42 -12.70 2.11 -4.25
N ALA A 43 -12.55 3.16 -3.44
CA ALA A 43 -11.96 3.05 -2.11
C ALA A 43 -12.73 2.06 -1.22
N GLU A 44 -14.07 2.09 -1.28
CA GLU A 44 -14.92 1.12 -0.58
C GLU A 44 -14.72 -0.32 -1.05
N LEU A 45 -14.66 -0.54 -2.36
CA LEU A 45 -14.47 -1.88 -2.94
C LEU A 45 -13.09 -2.44 -2.57
N ILE A 46 -12.03 -1.65 -2.74
CA ILE A 46 -10.65 -2.07 -2.45
C ILE A 46 -10.45 -2.32 -0.96
N SER A 47 -11.06 -1.51 -0.09
CA SER A 47 -10.96 -1.70 1.35
C SER A 47 -11.47 -3.06 1.85
N GLN A 48 -12.26 -3.78 1.04
CA GLN A 48 -12.80 -5.10 1.35
C GLN A 48 -11.91 -6.25 0.85
N LEU A 49 -11.10 -6.01 -0.19
CA LEU A 49 -10.29 -7.04 -0.84
C LEU A 49 -9.13 -7.55 0.04
N PRO A 50 -8.69 -8.80 -0.15
CA PRO A 50 -7.49 -9.32 0.52
C PRO A 50 -6.24 -8.51 0.19
N ILE A 51 -5.31 -8.40 1.16
CA ILE A 51 -3.97 -7.81 0.92
C ILE A 51 -2.99 -8.78 0.25
N ARG A 52 -3.37 -10.06 0.18
CA ARG A 52 -2.64 -11.14 -0.51
C ARG A 52 -3.29 -11.37 -1.88
N PRO A 53 -2.57 -11.96 -2.85
CA PRO A 53 -3.12 -12.23 -4.18
C PRO A 53 -4.48 -12.95 -4.10
N PHE A 54 -5.43 -12.50 -4.92
CA PHE A 54 -6.79 -13.01 -4.97
C PHE A 54 -7.29 -13.12 -6.42
N THR A 55 -8.33 -13.92 -6.64
CA THR A 55 -8.92 -14.12 -7.98
C THR A 55 -10.17 -13.26 -8.21
N PRO A 56 -10.60 -13.04 -9.48
CA PRO A 56 -11.86 -12.36 -9.78
C PRO A 56 -13.09 -12.99 -9.12
N GLU A 57 -13.10 -14.31 -8.93
CA GLU A 57 -14.19 -15.04 -8.27
C GLU A 57 -14.27 -14.70 -6.78
N GLN A 58 -13.12 -14.56 -6.11
CA GLN A 58 -13.05 -14.11 -4.73
C GLN A 58 -13.54 -12.66 -4.60
N ALA A 59 -13.13 -11.77 -5.50
CA ALA A 59 -13.60 -10.39 -5.53
C ALA A 59 -15.11 -10.30 -5.78
N SER A 60 -15.62 -11.06 -6.76
CA SER A 60 -17.05 -11.18 -7.08
C SER A 60 -17.87 -11.62 -5.86
N THR A 61 -17.37 -12.61 -5.11
CA THR A 61 -18.01 -13.08 -3.87
C THR A 61 -18.02 -12.02 -2.78
N ILE A 62 -16.88 -11.34 -2.55
CA ILE A 62 -16.75 -10.29 -1.53
C ILE A 62 -17.67 -9.12 -1.84
N TRP A 63 -17.71 -8.68 -3.10
CA TRP A 63 -18.51 -7.54 -3.54
C TRP A 63 -19.97 -7.86 -3.82
N GLN A 64 -20.33 -9.15 -3.83
CA GLN A 64 -21.66 -9.63 -4.22
C GLN A 64 -22.08 -9.10 -5.61
N LEU A 65 -21.13 -9.12 -6.55
CA LEU A 65 -21.32 -8.68 -7.93
C LEU A 65 -21.21 -9.86 -8.90
N PRO A 66 -21.90 -9.83 -10.06
CA PRO A 66 -21.63 -10.75 -11.14
C PRO A 66 -20.14 -10.77 -11.51
N LEU A 67 -19.60 -11.96 -11.83
CA LEU A 67 -18.18 -12.15 -12.10
C LEU A 67 -17.64 -11.18 -13.16
N GLU A 68 -18.37 -10.99 -14.26
CA GLU A 68 -17.95 -10.08 -15.33
C GLU A 68 -17.85 -8.62 -14.84
N LYS A 69 -18.79 -8.17 -14.00
CA LYS A 69 -18.70 -6.83 -13.39
C LYS A 69 -17.51 -6.70 -12.45
N ALA A 70 -17.18 -7.76 -11.70
CA ALA A 70 -16.00 -7.75 -10.85
C ALA A 70 -14.71 -7.67 -11.70
N LYS A 71 -14.64 -8.43 -12.80
CA LYS A 71 -13.52 -8.35 -13.76
C LYS A 71 -13.37 -6.95 -14.35
N ASP A 72 -14.45 -6.30 -14.76
CA ASP A 72 -14.42 -4.94 -15.30
C ASP A 72 -13.85 -3.93 -14.30
N VAL A 73 -14.29 -4.01 -13.03
CA VAL A 73 -13.76 -3.16 -11.96
C VAL A 73 -12.28 -3.43 -11.72
N LEU A 74 -11.88 -4.70 -11.63
CA LEU A 74 -10.49 -5.09 -11.40
C LEU A 74 -9.57 -4.64 -12.55
N ALA A 75 -10.00 -4.83 -13.80
CA ALA A 75 -9.28 -4.38 -14.98
C ALA A 75 -9.16 -2.84 -15.03
N SER A 76 -10.22 -2.11 -14.70
CA SER A 76 -10.18 -0.64 -14.60
C SER A 76 -9.15 -0.17 -13.56
N LEU A 77 -9.15 -0.76 -12.37
CA LEU A 77 -8.19 -0.46 -11.31
C LEU A 77 -6.74 -0.80 -11.72
N ALA A 78 -6.53 -1.97 -12.32
CA ALA A 78 -5.21 -2.41 -12.78
C ALA A 78 -4.67 -1.53 -13.92
N SER A 79 -5.53 -1.09 -14.85
CA SER A 79 -5.13 -0.20 -15.96
C SER A 79 -4.56 1.14 -15.48
N ARG A 80 -4.98 1.58 -14.29
CA ARG A 80 -4.55 2.80 -13.60
C ARG A 80 -3.46 2.55 -12.54
N ALA A 81 -2.92 1.33 -12.52
CA ALA A 81 -1.90 0.84 -11.60
C ALA A 81 -2.28 0.87 -10.11
N MET A 82 -3.58 0.84 -9.81
CA MET A 82 -4.11 0.78 -8.44
C MET A 82 -4.16 -0.63 -7.89
N LEU A 83 -4.20 -1.62 -8.78
CA LEU A 83 -3.97 -3.03 -8.51
C LEU A 83 -2.88 -3.54 -9.45
N VAL A 84 -2.21 -4.61 -9.05
CA VAL A 84 -1.30 -5.35 -9.94
C VAL A 84 -2.00 -6.64 -10.35
N ASP A 85 -2.14 -6.86 -11.65
CA ASP A 85 -2.56 -8.13 -12.21
C ASP A 85 -1.35 -9.04 -12.48
N ILE A 86 -1.46 -10.29 -12.03
CA ILE A 86 -0.43 -11.33 -12.16
C ILE A 86 -1.06 -12.46 -12.96
N ARG A 87 -0.66 -12.59 -14.22
CA ARG A 87 -1.15 -13.64 -15.10
C ARG A 87 -0.32 -14.92 -14.92
N ASP A 88 -1.00 -15.98 -14.53
CA ASP A 88 -0.49 -17.34 -14.61
C ASP A 88 -1.15 -18.05 -15.83
N LYS A 89 -0.73 -19.28 -16.13
CA LYS A 89 -1.23 -20.10 -17.25
C LYS A 89 -2.74 -20.34 -17.19
N GLU A 90 -3.30 -20.44 -15.99
CA GLU A 90 -4.70 -20.85 -15.78
C GLU A 90 -5.61 -19.68 -15.40
N THR A 91 -5.09 -18.64 -14.74
CA THR A 91 -5.90 -17.52 -14.26
C THR A 91 -5.09 -16.24 -14.04
N THR A 92 -5.81 -15.13 -13.84
CA THR A 92 -5.22 -13.85 -13.44
C THR A 92 -5.50 -13.60 -11.97
N HIS A 93 -4.45 -13.40 -11.19
CA HIS A 93 -4.55 -12.95 -9.81
C HIS A 93 -4.41 -11.43 -9.75
N TYR A 94 -5.03 -10.82 -8.76
CA TYR A 94 -4.89 -9.40 -8.47
C TYR A 94 -4.33 -9.24 -7.06
N VAL A 95 -3.53 -8.20 -6.86
CA VAL A 95 -3.04 -7.84 -5.54
C VAL A 95 -3.04 -6.33 -5.38
N LEU A 96 -3.45 -5.85 -4.21
CA LEU A 96 -3.25 -4.47 -3.80
C LEU A 96 -1.75 -4.32 -3.50
N PRO A 97 -0.99 -3.51 -4.25
CA PRO A 97 0.42 -3.35 -3.94
C PRO A 97 0.58 -2.56 -2.62
N PRO A 98 1.70 -2.74 -1.90
CA PRO A 98 1.96 -2.00 -0.67
C PRO A 98 2.05 -0.47 -0.95
N PRO A 99 1.98 0.39 0.08
CA PRO A 99 1.91 1.83 -0.15
C PRO A 99 3.11 2.44 -0.91
N MET A 100 4.34 2.26 -0.45
CA MET A 100 5.52 2.95 -0.98
C MET A 100 6.09 2.27 -2.23
N ALA A 101 6.59 1.02 -2.10
CA ALA A 101 7.09 0.21 -3.22
C ALA A 101 5.92 -0.47 -3.94
N GLY A 102 4.95 0.35 -4.35
CA GLY A 102 3.66 -0.09 -4.84
C GLY A 102 2.83 1.06 -5.34
N PHE A 103 1.62 1.28 -4.84
CA PHE A 103 0.70 2.20 -5.53
C PHE A 103 1.16 3.67 -5.53
N PHE A 104 1.94 4.14 -4.54
CA PHE A 104 2.55 5.47 -4.60
C PHE A 104 3.51 5.57 -5.79
N GLU A 105 4.47 4.65 -5.89
CA GLU A 105 5.39 4.57 -7.01
C GLU A 105 4.66 4.40 -8.34
N PHE A 106 3.78 3.41 -8.45
CA PHE A 106 3.10 3.06 -9.70
C PHE A 106 2.19 4.17 -10.22
N SER A 107 1.56 4.93 -9.32
CA SER A 107 0.75 6.10 -9.69
C SER A 107 1.57 7.22 -10.35
N MET A 108 2.88 7.26 -10.08
CA MET A 108 3.82 8.24 -10.63
C MET A 108 4.64 7.71 -11.82
N MET A 109 4.64 6.40 -12.08
CA MET A 109 5.36 5.79 -13.20
C MET A 109 4.81 6.16 -14.59
N ARG A 110 3.55 6.61 -14.68
CA ARG A 110 2.97 7.13 -15.92
C ARG A 110 2.23 8.43 -15.66
N VAL A 111 2.43 9.40 -16.55
CA VAL A 111 1.59 10.59 -16.61
C VAL A 111 0.23 10.18 -17.14
N ARG A 112 -0.82 10.49 -16.38
CA ARG A 112 -2.20 10.21 -16.72
C ARG A 112 -2.95 11.50 -17.02
N GLY A 113 -3.92 11.44 -17.94
CA GLY A 113 -4.76 12.58 -18.30
C GLY A 113 -6.03 12.73 -17.47
N ASP A 114 -6.35 11.76 -16.61
CA ASP A 114 -7.58 11.71 -15.81
C ASP A 114 -7.42 12.23 -14.37
N VAL A 115 -6.20 12.60 -13.98
CA VAL A 115 -5.87 13.15 -12.65
C VAL A 115 -4.93 14.35 -12.76
N ASP A 116 -4.99 15.28 -11.80
CA ASP A 116 -4.02 16.37 -11.69
C ASP A 116 -2.68 15.84 -11.17
N GLN A 117 -1.79 15.51 -12.10
CA GLN A 117 -0.49 14.93 -11.77
C GLN A 117 0.43 15.89 -11.00
N LYS A 118 0.28 17.21 -11.20
CA LYS A 118 1.09 18.18 -10.47
C LYS A 118 0.66 18.25 -9.01
N ALA A 119 -0.65 18.34 -8.78
CA ALA A 119 -1.20 18.31 -7.42
C ALA A 119 -0.87 17.00 -6.69
N LEU A 120 -0.98 15.86 -7.38
CA LEU A 120 -0.62 14.55 -6.82
C LEU A 120 0.88 14.49 -6.42
N ALA A 121 1.77 14.96 -7.29
CA ALA A 121 3.21 15.00 -7.01
C ALA A 121 3.54 15.88 -5.80
N ASP A 122 2.93 17.06 -5.71
CA ASP A 122 3.16 17.99 -4.60
C ASP A 122 2.66 17.42 -3.26
N LEU A 123 1.51 16.74 -3.27
CA LEU A 123 0.98 16.03 -2.11
C LEU A 123 1.88 14.87 -1.67
N PHE A 124 2.39 14.07 -2.61
CA PHE A 124 3.35 13.00 -2.29
C PHE A 124 4.65 13.55 -1.73
N TYR A 125 5.18 14.61 -2.32
CA TYR A 125 6.40 15.24 -1.82
C TYR A 125 6.22 15.69 -0.37
N GLN A 126 5.11 16.36 -0.06
CA GLN A 126 4.79 16.78 1.30
C GLN A 126 4.65 15.57 2.24
N TYR A 127 3.79 14.61 1.91
CA TYR A 127 3.50 13.46 2.76
C TYR A 127 4.70 12.54 3.03
N LEU A 128 5.57 12.34 2.03
CA LEU A 128 6.70 11.41 2.13
C LEU A 128 7.99 12.05 2.64
N ASN A 129 8.22 13.34 2.36
CA ASN A 129 9.53 13.99 2.59
C ASN A 129 9.48 15.13 3.61
N GLN A 130 8.34 15.80 3.76
CA GLN A 130 8.21 16.94 4.69
C GLN A 130 7.61 16.52 6.02
N GLU A 131 6.64 15.59 6.00
CA GLU A 131 6.09 15.02 7.22
C GLU A 131 7.06 13.99 7.82
N GLU A 132 7.49 14.21 9.06
CA GLU A 132 8.40 13.29 9.76
C GLU A 132 7.75 11.92 10.06
N ASP A 133 6.42 11.90 10.21
CA ASP A 133 5.67 10.72 10.63
C ASP A 133 5.86 9.54 9.69
N PHE A 134 5.90 9.76 8.37
CA PHE A 134 6.03 8.68 7.40
C PHE A 134 7.36 7.94 7.54
N VAL A 135 8.48 8.67 7.52
CA VAL A 135 9.81 8.07 7.66
C VAL A 135 9.97 7.44 9.04
N ARG A 136 9.50 8.11 10.09
CA ARG A 136 9.61 7.60 11.45
C ARG A 136 8.82 6.30 11.64
N GLU A 137 7.56 6.25 11.21
CA GLU A 137 6.75 5.04 11.35
C GLU A 137 7.33 3.88 10.52
N LEU A 138 7.75 4.16 9.28
CA LEU A 138 8.34 3.18 8.39
C LEU A 138 9.61 2.51 8.95
N PHE A 139 10.49 3.29 9.58
CA PHE A 139 11.80 2.82 10.01
C PHE A 139 11.91 2.47 11.50
N THR A 140 10.99 2.92 12.36
CA THR A 140 11.20 2.84 13.82
C THR A 140 10.04 2.25 14.61
N GLN A 141 8.79 2.44 14.20
CA GLN A 141 7.63 2.08 15.03
C GLN A 141 6.91 0.79 14.59
N GLY A 142 7.15 0.31 13.37
CA GLY A 142 6.49 -0.89 12.86
C GLY A 142 6.90 -2.17 13.59
N ASP A 143 5.95 -3.07 13.84
CA ASP A 143 6.22 -4.41 14.41
C ASP A 143 7.17 -5.21 13.53
N THR A 144 7.07 -5.02 12.21
CA THR A 144 7.99 -5.59 11.22
C THR A 144 8.92 -4.49 10.73
N GLN A 145 10.19 -4.61 11.09
CA GLN A 145 11.23 -3.65 10.69
C GLN A 145 11.58 -3.83 9.20
N LEU A 146 11.73 -2.71 8.47
CA LEU A 146 12.07 -2.72 7.04
C LEU A 146 13.43 -3.39 6.77
N GLY A 147 14.35 -3.29 7.72
CA GLY A 147 15.68 -3.88 7.64
C GLY A 147 16.25 -4.13 9.02
N ARG A 148 17.31 -4.93 9.06
CA ARG A 148 18.08 -5.19 10.27
C ARG A 148 19.54 -4.87 10.00
N VAL A 149 20.17 -4.18 10.95
CA VAL A 149 21.61 -3.95 10.92
C VAL A 149 22.29 -5.14 11.61
N PHE A 150 23.21 -5.78 10.90
CA PHE A 150 24.10 -6.78 11.47
C PHE A 150 25.45 -6.14 11.81
N VAL A 151 26.08 -6.63 12.87
CA VAL A 151 27.45 -6.24 13.17
C VAL A 151 28.37 -6.83 12.11
N HIS A 152 29.29 -6.03 11.59
CA HIS A 152 30.36 -6.53 10.74
C HIS A 152 31.42 -7.19 11.63
N GLU A 153 31.22 -8.46 11.97
CA GLU A 153 32.05 -9.20 12.93
C GLU A 153 33.58 -9.08 12.72
N PRO A 154 34.12 -9.04 11.48
CA PRO A 154 35.56 -8.90 11.27
C PRO A 154 36.18 -7.60 11.77
N VAL A 155 35.40 -6.55 12.06
CA VAL A 155 35.93 -5.30 12.64
C VAL A 155 35.92 -5.32 14.17
N LEU A 156 35.36 -6.36 14.79
CA LEU A 156 35.37 -6.48 16.24
C LEU A 156 36.76 -6.89 16.74
N PRO A 157 37.24 -6.32 17.84
CA PRO A 157 38.52 -6.72 18.42
C PRO A 157 38.51 -8.19 18.87
N GLN A 158 39.51 -8.96 18.43
CA GLN A 158 39.64 -10.39 18.78
C GLN A 158 39.81 -10.64 20.29
N HIS A 159 40.29 -9.67 21.08
CA HIS A 159 40.46 -9.85 22.52
C HIS A 159 39.13 -10.01 23.29
N ASN A 160 37.99 -9.73 22.64
CA ASN A 160 36.65 -9.94 23.21
C ASN A 160 35.94 -11.18 22.64
N SER A 161 36.62 -12.03 21.86
CA SER A 161 36.02 -13.27 21.35
C SER A 161 36.02 -14.36 22.42
N ILE A 162 34.89 -15.07 22.57
CA ILE A 162 34.80 -16.29 23.37
C ILE A 162 35.02 -17.47 22.43
N GLU A 163 36.01 -18.30 22.75
CA GLU A 163 36.29 -19.54 22.02
C GLU A 163 35.59 -20.70 22.75
N VAL A 164 34.74 -21.44 22.04
CA VAL A 164 34.14 -22.67 22.55
C VAL A 164 35.06 -23.83 22.17
N LEU A 165 35.73 -24.42 23.15
CA LEU A 165 36.55 -25.61 22.97
C LEU A 165 35.67 -26.85 23.05
N ASP A 166 35.93 -27.83 22.18
CA ASP A 166 35.27 -29.14 22.13
C ASP A 166 35.76 -30.06 23.27
#